data_AF-A0A453B6W9-F1
#
_entry.id   AF-A0A453B6W9-F1
#
_cell.length_a   1.000
_cell.length_b   1.000
_cell.length_c   1.000
_cell.angle_alpha   90.00
_cell.angle_beta   90.00
_cell.angle_gamma   90.00
#
_symmetry.space_group_name_H-M   'P 1'
#
loop_
_entity.id
_entity.type
_entity.pdbx_description
1 polymer ?
#
loop_
_entity_poly.entity_id
_entity_poly.type
_entity_poly.pdbx_seq_one_letter_code
_entity_poly.pdbx_strand_id
1 'polypeptide(L)'
;MSINVTYPNLKPHLHELAELLAKELEIDSSQVRLMNVTGQGNSTLIRWDIFPAGSSNSMSNATAMGIIYRLTQHHVQLPEHLGSYQLLE
;
A
#
# COMPACT_ATOMS: atom_id res chain seq x y z
N MET A 1 4.82 -5.45 -1.72
CA MET A 1 3.55 -6.21 -1.85
C MET A 1 3.49 -6.83 -3.24
N SER A 2 2.94 -8.04 -3.35
CA SER A 2 2.62 -8.69 -4.64
C SER A 2 1.11 -8.75 -4.78
N ILE A 3 0.57 -8.22 -5.87
CA ILE A 3 -0.87 -8.24 -6.19
C ILE A 3 -1.09 -9.22 -7.34
N ASN A 4 -2.09 -10.11 -7.24
CA ASN A 4 -2.40 -11.11 -8.27
C ASN A 4 -3.13 -10.54 -9.51
N VAL A 5 -2.74 -9.34 -9.93
CA VAL A 5 -3.25 -8.64 -11.11
C VAL A 5 -2.06 -8.26 -11.98
N THR A 6 -2.17 -8.43 -13.29
CA THR A 6 -1.12 -8.06 -14.25
C THR A 6 -0.87 -6.56 -14.25
N TYR A 7 0.38 -6.16 -14.53
CA TYR A 7 0.75 -4.74 -14.52
C TYR A 7 -0.13 -3.86 -15.44
N PRO A 8 -0.44 -4.26 -16.69
CA PRO A 8 -1.32 -3.45 -17.54
C PRO A 8 -2.71 -3.21 -16.95
N ASN A 9 -3.26 -4.20 -16.23
CA ASN A 9 -4.57 -4.11 -15.60
C ASN A 9 -4.53 -3.29 -14.31
N LEU A 10 -3.43 -3.38 -13.54
CA LEU A 10 -3.29 -2.64 -12.29
C LEU A 10 -2.88 -1.17 -12.51
N LYS A 11 -2.14 -0.88 -13.58
CA LYS A 11 -1.63 0.46 -13.91
C LYS A 11 -2.66 1.60 -13.82
N PRO A 12 -3.88 1.48 -14.37
CA PRO A 12 -4.89 2.55 -14.25
C PRO A 12 -5.39 2.77 -12.81
N HIS A 13 -5.19 1.82 -11.91
CA HIS A 13 -5.68 1.84 -10.53
C HIS A 13 -4.59 2.11 -9.48
N LEU A 14 -3.37 2.46 -9.89
CA LEU A 14 -2.27 2.69 -8.93
C LEU A 14 -2.55 3.86 -7.98
N HIS A 15 -3.23 4.91 -8.46
CA HIS A 15 -3.62 6.03 -7.62
C HIS A 15 -4.67 5.63 -6.58
N GLU A 16 -5.72 4.94 -7.04
CA GLU A 16 -6.78 4.38 -6.19
C GLU A 16 -6.19 3.45 -5.11
N LEU A 17 -5.24 2.58 -5.49
CA LEU A 17 -4.56 1.70 -4.55
C LEU A 17 -3.82 2.49 -3.44
N ALA A 18 -3.11 3.56 -3.80
CA ALA A 18 -2.39 4.38 -2.82
C ALA A 18 -3.35 5.08 -1.83
N GLU A 19 -4.46 5.62 -2.33
CA GLU A 19 -5.49 6.25 -1.50
C GLU A 19 -6.16 5.24 -0.55
N LEU A 20 -6.45 4.03 -1.06
CA LEU A 20 -7.04 2.98 -0.26
C LEU A 20 -6.09 2.49 0.82
N LEU A 21 -4.81 2.28 0.50
CA LEU A 21 -3.79 1.93 1.49
C LEU A 21 -3.74 2.99 2.59
N ALA A 22 -3.75 4.28 2.25
CA ALA A 22 -3.74 5.35 3.24
C ALA A 22 -4.97 5.32 4.15
N LYS A 23 -6.16 5.15 3.56
CA LYS A 23 -7.43 5.04 4.29
C LYS A 23 -7.43 3.86 5.25
N GLU A 24 -7.06 2.67 4.77
CA GLU A 24 -7.06 1.42 5.54
C GLU A 24 -5.99 1.45 6.65
N LEU A 25 -4.91 2.20 6.46
CA LEU A 25 -3.86 2.42 7.47
C LEU A 25 -4.16 3.60 8.41
N GLU A 26 -5.28 4.31 8.21
CA GLU A 26 -5.67 5.52 8.94
C GLU A 26 -4.60 6.61 8.94
N ILE A 27 -4.01 6.87 7.76
CA ILE A 27 -3.03 7.94 7.52
C ILE A 27 -3.45 8.79 6.30
N ASP A 28 -2.77 9.91 6.11
CA ASP A 28 -3.04 10.78 4.96
C ASP A 28 -2.50 10.17 3.65
N SER A 29 -3.19 10.39 2.52
CA SER A 29 -2.79 9.83 1.22
C SER A 29 -1.43 10.33 0.74
N SER A 30 -1.01 11.54 1.14
CA SER A 30 0.32 12.07 0.84
C SER A 30 1.46 11.29 1.51
N GLN A 31 1.14 10.52 2.55
CA GLN A 31 2.10 9.69 3.29
C GLN A 31 2.37 8.36 2.58
N VAL A 32 1.51 7.90 1.67
CA VAL A 32 1.72 6.65 0.92
C VAL A 32 2.30 6.97 -0.45
N ARG A 33 3.47 6.40 -0.75
CA ARG A 33 4.08 6.52 -2.08
C ARG A 33 4.36 5.15 -2.67
N LEU A 34 3.79 4.90 -3.85
CA LEU A 34 4.16 3.74 -4.66
C LEU A 34 5.46 4.08 -5.39
N MET A 35 6.49 3.27 -5.19
CA MET A 35 7.86 3.51 -5.67
C MET A 35 8.13 2.71 -6.94
N ASN A 36 8.47 1.43 -6.80
CA ASN A 36 8.75 0.55 -7.94
C ASN A 36 7.55 -0.33 -8.19
N VAL A 37 7.00 -0.28 -9.40
CA VAL A 37 5.91 -1.14 -9.86
C VAL A 37 6.42 -1.98 -11.02
N THR A 38 6.42 -3.30 -10.86
CA THR A 38 6.99 -4.24 -11.85
C THR A 38 6.05 -5.40 -12.08
N GLY A 39 5.70 -5.67 -13.33
CA GLY A 39 4.93 -6.86 -13.69
C GLY A 39 5.77 -8.13 -13.54
N GLN A 40 5.18 -9.18 -12.97
CA GLN A 40 5.81 -10.48 -12.78
C GLN A 40 4.83 -11.59 -13.19
N GLY A 41 4.84 -11.95 -14.47
CA GLY A 41 3.87 -12.91 -15.01
C GLY A 41 2.44 -12.41 -14.83
N ASN A 42 1.64 -13.15 -14.05
CA ASN A 42 0.24 -12.81 -13.76
C ASN A 42 0.05 -11.92 -12.52
N SER A 43 1.14 -11.45 -11.89
CA SER A 43 1.10 -10.55 -10.74
C SER A 43 1.84 -9.25 -11.01
N THR A 44 1.69 -8.30 -10.09
CA THR A 44 2.46 -7.06 -10.05
C THR A 44 3.11 -6.92 -8.69
N LEU A 45 4.43 -6.74 -8.70
CA LEU A 45 5.21 -6.42 -7.53
C LEU A 45 5.23 -4.89 -7.36
N ILE A 46 4.87 -4.43 -6.16
CA ILE A 46 4.88 -3.02 -5.79
C ILE A 46 5.74 -2.84 -4.54
N ARG A 47 6.80 -2.04 -4.66
CA ARG A 47 7.46 -1.39 -3.52
C ARG A 47 6.72 -0.09 -3.22
N TRP A 48 6.41 0.14 -1.96
CA TRP A 48 5.74 1.33 -1.48
C TRP A 48 6.30 1.72 -0.12
N ASP A 49 6.31 3.01 0.15
CA ASP A 49 6.87 3.59 1.37
C ASP A 49 5.80 4.42 2.08
N ILE A 50 5.91 4.48 3.42
CA ILE A 50 5.09 5.36 4.26
C ILE A 50 5.98 6.46 4.85
N PHE A 51 5.61 7.70 4.61
CA PHE A 51 6.31 8.89 5.11
C PHE A 51 5.58 9.48 6.33
N PRO A 52 6.29 10.22 7.20
CA PRO A 52 5.65 11.06 8.20
C PRO A 52 4.71 12.10 7.57
N ALA A 53 3.74 12.58 8.35
CA ALA A 53 2.82 13.61 7.89
C ALA A 53 3.55 14.96 7.70
N GLY A 54 3.26 15.64 6.58
CA GLY A 54 3.80 16.96 6.27
C GLY A 54 5.33 16.99 6.13
N SER A 55 5.96 17.98 6.75
CA SER A 55 7.42 18.16 6.77
C SER A 55 8.10 17.50 7.99
N SER A 56 7.39 16.63 8.72
CA SER A 56 7.98 15.95 9.87
C SER A 56 9.08 14.98 9.43
N ASN A 57 10.16 14.89 10.21
CA ASN A 57 11.21 13.91 10.00
C ASN A 57 10.90 12.56 10.67
N SER A 58 9.80 12.47 11.43
CA SER A 58 9.46 11.26 12.18
C SER A 58 7.97 11.08 12.39
N MET A 59 7.57 9.84 12.63
CA MET A 59 6.22 9.43 12.97
C MET A 59 6.13 9.07 14.46
N SER A 60 4.99 9.34 15.10
CA SER A 60 4.77 8.94 16.49
C SER A 60 4.78 7.41 16.64
N ASN A 61 5.22 6.90 17.79
CA ASN A 61 5.20 5.46 18.08
C ASN A 61 3.77 4.89 17.96
N ALA A 62 2.77 5.62 18.46
CA ALA A 62 1.37 5.20 18.36
C ALA A 62 0.91 5.03 16.91
N THR A 63 1.26 5.97 16.02
CA THR A 63 0.92 5.88 14.60
C THR A 63 1.66 4.73 13.92
N ALA A 64 2.97 4.58 14.17
CA ALA A 64 3.78 3.52 13.58
C ALA A 64 3.28 2.12 14.00
N MET A 65 2.96 1.93 15.28
CA MET A 65 2.40 0.69 15.79
C MET A 65 0.99 0.42 15.23
N GLY A 66 0.18 1.47 15.05
CA GLY A 66 -1.13 1.35 14.40
C GLY A 66 -1.04 0.83 12.97
N ILE A 67 -0.09 1.34 12.18
CA ILE A 67 0.19 0.89 10.81
C ILE A 67 0.61 -0.59 10.80
N ILE A 68 1.59 -0.96 11.64
CA ILE A 68 2.10 -2.34 11.71
C ILE A 68 0.97 -3.30 12.11
N TYR A 69 0.16 -2.93 13.10
CA TYR A 69 -0.99 -3.73 13.53
C TYR A 69 -2.00 -3.96 12.39
N ARG A 70 -2.30 -2.93 11.60
CA ARG A 70 -3.25 -3.04 10.48
C ARG A 70 -2.71 -3.91 9.35
N LEU A 71 -1.43 -3.77 9.02
CA LEU A 71 -0.79 -4.57 7.98
C LEU A 71 -0.67 -6.06 8.34
N THR A 72 -0.37 -6.36 9.60
CA THR A 72 -0.06 -7.73 10.04
C THR A 72 -1.28 -8.48 10.60
N GLN A 73 -2.18 -7.79 11.30
CA GLN A 73 -3.30 -8.43 12.01
C GLN A 73 -4.63 -8.20 11.28
N HIS A 74 -4.98 -6.95 10.96
CA HIS A 74 -6.30 -6.66 10.38
C HIS A 74 -6.41 -6.92 8.88
N HIS A 75 -5.28 -7.00 8.17
CA HIS A 75 -5.18 -7.16 6.72
C HIS A 75 -5.92 -6.04 5.97
N VAL A 76 -5.20 -5.29 5.14
CA VAL A 76 -5.81 -4.22 4.33
C VAL A 76 -6.82 -4.84 3.36
N GLN A 77 -8.06 -4.37 3.36
CA GLN A 77 -9.09 -4.93 2.50
C GLN A 77 -9.05 -4.27 1.11
N LEU A 78 -8.70 -5.04 0.09
CA LEU A 78 -8.72 -4.56 -1.29
C LEU A 78 -10.07 -4.88 -1.98
N PRO A 79 -10.63 -3.93 -2.75
CA PRO A 79 -11.73 -4.19 -3.68
C PRO A 79 -11.37 -5.31 -4.66
N GLU A 80 -12.39 -6.03 -5.13
CA GLU A 80 -12.21 -7.21 -5.99
C GLU A 80 -11.41 -6.91 -7.27
N HIS A 81 -11.57 -5.73 -7.86
CA HIS A 81 -10.86 -5.35 -9.09
C HIS A 81 -9.37 -5.07 -8.87
N LEU A 82 -8.94 -4.79 -7.63
CA LEU A 82 -7.53 -4.71 -7.26
C LEU A 82 -6.95 -6.09 -6.92
N GLY A 83 -7.79 -7.12 -6.85
CA GLY A 83 -7.39 -8.48 -6.55
C GLY A 83 -6.97 -8.70 -5.11
N SER A 84 -6.33 -9.84 -4.87
CA SER A 84 -5.73 -10.20 -3.59
C SER A 84 -4.23 -9.90 -3.60
N TYR A 85 -3.67 -9.65 -2.42
CA TYR A 85 -2.26 -9.33 -2.28
C TYR A 85 -1.57 -10.13 -1.17
N GLN A 86 -0.24 -10.16 -1.27
CA GLN A 86 0.65 -10.65 -0.23
C GLN A 86 1.67 -9.56 0.13
N LEU A 87 1.88 -9.31 1.43
CA LEU A 87 3.03 -8.55 1.90
C LEU A 87 4.27 -9.43 1.84
N LEU A 88 5.35 -8.89 1.29
CA LEU A 88 6.64 -9.58 1.19
C LEU A 88 7.60 -8.92 2.19
N GLU A 89 8.44 -9.72 2.82
CA GLU A 89 9.53 -9.28 3.71
C GLU A 89 10.72 -8.72 2.91
#